data_AF-A0A225VCB9-F1
#
_entry.id   AF-A0A225VCB9-F1
#
_cell.length_a   1.000
_cell.length_b   1.000
_cell.length_c   1.000
_cell.angle_alpha   90.00
_cell.angle_beta   90.00
_cell.angle_gamma   90.00
#
_symmetry.space_group_name_H-M   'P 1'
#
loop_
_entity.id
_entity.type
_entity.pdbx_description
1 polymer ?
#
loop_
_entity_poly.entity_id
_entity_poly.type
_entity_poly.pdbx_seq_one_letter_code
_entity_poly.pdbx_strand_id
1 'polypeptide(L)' 'MATDGLWDVVSNKTAAQIASRIKDPQVVAEALMELALHRRTMDNVTVLVVKLEAYDFSTSRTDISND' A
#
# COMPACT_ATOMS: atom_id res chain seq x y z
N MET A 1 3.97 0.37 2.48
CA MET A 1 4.97 0.66 3.52
C MET A 1 4.30 1.37 4.67
N ALA A 2 4.81 1.24 5.90
CA ALA A 2 4.34 2.00 7.04
C ALA A 2 5.39 2.02 8.17
N THR A 3 5.24 2.93 9.13
CA THR A 3 6.02 2.95 10.37
C THR A 3 5.62 1.82 11.32
N ASP A 4 6.48 1.52 12.29
CA ASP A 4 6.25 0.55 13.37
C ASP A 4 5.01 0.86 14.21
N GLY A 5 4.69 2.14 14.41
CA GLY A 5 3.42 2.54 15.04
C GLY A 5 2.14 1.92 14.40
N LEU A 6 2.17 1.52 13.11
CA LEU A 6 1.12 0.69 12.51
C LEU A 6 1.30 -0.80 12.89
N TRP A 7 2.50 -1.33 12.66
CA TRP A 7 2.79 -2.77 12.74
C TRP A 7 2.76 -3.33 14.15
N ASP A 8 2.96 -2.50 15.16
CA ASP A 8 2.83 -2.86 16.57
C ASP A 8 1.41 -3.32 16.93
N VAL A 9 0.41 -2.79 16.22
CA VAL A 9 -1.01 -3.05 16.51
C VAL A 9 -1.77 -3.70 15.35
N VAL A 10 -1.24 -3.70 14.12
CA VAL A 10 -1.86 -4.31 12.93
C VAL A 10 -0.94 -5.37 12.32
N SER A 11 -1.47 -6.59 12.13
CA SER A 11 -0.71 -7.66 11.49
C SER A 11 -0.63 -7.48 9.97
N ASN A 12 0.46 -7.97 9.35
CA ASN A 12 0.62 -8.04 7.89
C ASN A 12 -0.58 -8.66 7.18
N LYS A 13 -1.15 -9.74 7.74
CA LYS A 13 -2.32 -10.43 7.16
C LYS A 13 -3.56 -9.53 7.16
N THR A 14 -3.81 -8.83 8.26
CA THR A 14 -4.93 -7.88 8.36
C THR A 14 -4.74 -6.73 7.37
N ALA A 15 -3.54 -6.17 7.29
CA ALA A 15 -3.25 -5.09 6.36
C ALA A 15 -3.45 -5.52 4.89
N ALA A 16 -2.97 -6.71 4.53
CA ALA A 16 -3.17 -7.28 3.19
C ALA A 16 -4.66 -7.54 2.87
N GLN A 17 -5.46 -7.98 3.85
CA GLN A 17 -6.90 -8.17 3.68
C GLN A 17 -7.67 -6.87 3.46
N ILE A 18 -7.24 -5.78 4.09
CA ILE A 18 -7.82 -4.44 3.85
C ILE A 18 -7.45 -3.96 2.45
N ALA A 19 -6.16 -4.04 2.12
CA ALA A 19 -5.64 -3.63 0.81
C ALA A 19 -6.24 -4.42 -0.36
N SER A 20 -6.62 -5.69 -0.18
CA SER A 20 -7.22 -6.49 -1.26
C SER A 20 -8.70 -6.18 -1.53
N ARG A 21 -9.40 -5.54 -0.59
CA ARG A 21 -10.84 -5.23 -0.71
C ARG A 21 -11.12 -3.84 -1.29
N ILE A 22 -10.16 -2.93 -1.22
CA ILE A 22 -10.32 -1.53 -1.57
C ILE A 22 -9.41 -1.22 -2.76
N LYS A 23 -9.96 -0.66 -3.83
CA LYS A 23 -9.20 -0.33 -5.05
C LYS A 23 -8.37 0.94 -4.91
N ASP A 24 -8.89 1.92 -4.18
CA ASP A 24 -8.25 3.22 -4.01
C ASP A 24 -7.13 3.13 -2.95
N PRO A 25 -5.87 3.37 -3.32
CA PRO A 25 -4.75 3.28 -2.38
C PRO A 25 -4.86 4.30 -1.23
N GLN A 26 -5.47 5.47 -1.46
CA GLN A 26 -5.63 6.49 -0.42
C GLN A 26 -6.63 6.01 0.65
N VAL A 27 -7.75 5.42 0.22
CA VAL A 27 -8.75 4.84 1.13
C VAL A 27 -8.18 3.65 1.91
N VAL A 28 -7.29 2.85 1.30
CA VAL A 28 -6.56 1.79 2.02
C VAL A 28 -5.67 2.39 3.13
N ALA A 29 -4.93 3.46 2.82
CA ALA A 29 -4.05 4.10 3.78
C ALA A 29 -4.83 4.67 4.98
N GLU A 30 -5.95 5.34 4.71
CA GLU A 30 -6.86 5.88 5.73
C GLU A 30 -7.44 4.76 6.60
N ALA A 31 -7.93 3.67 6.01
CA ALA A 31 -8.47 2.53 6.75
C ALA A 31 -7.43 1.87 7.67
N LEU A 32 -6.16 1.78 7.23
CA LEU A 32 -5.08 1.25 8.05
C LEU A 32 -4.73 2.18 9.21
N MET A 33 -4.71 3.49 8.96
CA MET A 33 -4.47 4.50 9.98
C MET A 33 -5.59 4.51 11.02
N GLU A 34 -6.86 4.49 10.59
CA GLU A 34 -8.01 4.38 11.48
C GLU A 34 -7.95 3.10 12.32
N LEU A 35 -7.61 1.96 11.72
CA LEU A 35 -7.49 0.72 12.47
C LEU A 35 -6.40 0.80 13.55
N ALA A 36 -5.26 1.42 13.26
CA ALA A 36 -4.20 1.61 14.24
C ALA A 36 -4.64 2.50 15.41
N LEU A 37 -5.34 3.60 15.11
CA LEU A 37 -5.91 4.51 16.10
C LEU A 37 -6.97 3.81 16.97
N HIS A 38 -7.87 3.03 16.37
CA HIS A 38 -8.87 2.24 17.10
C HIS A 38 -8.24 1.18 18.02
N ARG A 39 -7.08 0.65 17.65
CA ARG A 39 -6.30 -0.29 18.46
C ARG A 39 -5.40 0.39 19.50
N ARG A 40 -5.50 1.71 19.65
CA ARG A 40 -4.77 2.52 20.63
C ARG A 40 -3.25 2.40 20.47
N THR A 41 -2.77 2.50 19.22
CA THR A 41 -1.34 2.76 19.01
C THR A 41 -0.90 4.00 19.79
N MET A 42 0.27 3.94 20.39
CA MET A 42 0.86 5.02 21.20
C MET A 42 1.99 5.75 20.45
N ASP A 43 2.18 5.43 19.18
CA ASP A 43 3.26 5.96 18.35
C ASP A 43 2.72 6.68 17.10
N ASN A 44 3.59 7.40 16.41
CA ASN A 44 3.26 8.06 15.15
C ASN A 44 3.03 7.03 14.04
N VAL A 45 1.91 7.20 13.34
CA VAL A 45 1.51 6.33 12.25
C VAL A 45 1.67 7.08 10.93
N THR A 46 2.50 6.55 10.04
CA THR A 46 2.57 6.97 8.64
C THR A 46 2.41 5.76 7.74
N VAL A 47 1.54 5.85 6.74
CA VAL A 47 1.22 4.75 5.81
C VAL A 47 1.35 5.23 4.38
N LEU A 48 2.08 4.46 3.56
CA LEU A 48 2.19 4.65 2.11
C LEU A 48 1.69 3.40 1.39
N VAL A 49 0.64 3.56 0.59
CA VAL A 49 0.08 2.49 -0.24
C VAL A 49 0.44 2.77 -1.69
N VAL A 50 1.06 1.79 -2.35
CA VAL A 50 1.43 1.87 -3.76
C VAL A 50 0.60 0.85 -4.52
N LYS A 51 -0.23 1.31 -5.45
CA LYS A 51 -0.91 0.45 -6.41
C LYS A 51 0.04 0.17 -7.56
N LEU A 52 0.59 -1.04 -7.60
CA LEU A 52 1.40 -1.49 -8.73
C LEU A 52 0.44 -1.90 -9.85
N GLU A 53 0.31 -1.06 -10.87
CA GLU A 53 -0.32 -1.46 -12.12
C GLU A 53 0.64 -2.40 -12.85
N ALA A 54 0.11 -3.46 -13.45
CA ALA A 54 0.92 -4.37 -14.24
C ALA A 54 1.56 -3.57 -15.37
N TYR A 55 2.86 -3.34 -15.28
CA TYR A 55 3.63 -2.83 -16.39
C TYR A 55 3.56 -3.90 -17.46
N ASP A 56 2.88 -3.61 -18.58
CA ASP A 56 2.96 -4.49 -19.73
C ASP A 56 4.38 -4.39 -20.28
N PHE A 57 5.19 -5.41 -19.98
CA PHE A 57 6.58 -5.49 -20.45
C PHE A 57 6.67 -5.45 -21.98
N SER A 58 5.55 -5.67 -22.70
CA SER A 58 5.48 -5.55 -24.15
C SER A 58 5.80 -4.16 -24.67
N THR A 59 5.53 -3.07 -23.92
CA THR A 59 5.69 -1.69 -24.41
C THR A 59 7.13 -1.17 -24.29
N SER A 60 8.04 -1.92 -23.67
CA SER A 60 9.43 -1.48 -23.44
C SER A 60 10.43 -1.94 -24.50
N ARG A 61 9.99 -2.57 -25.61
CA ARG A 61 10.87 -2.75 -26.78
C ARG A 61 11.08 -1.38 -27.42
N THR A 62 12.22 -0.77 -27.15
CA THR A 62 12.76 0.28 -28.01
C THR A 62 12.99 -0.33 -29.38
N ASP A 63 12.04 -0.14 -30.29
CA ASP A 63 12.27 -0.34 -31.71
C ASP A 63 13.35 0.67 -32.14
N ILE A 64 14.61 0.24 -32.07
CA ILE A 64 15.71 0.93 -32.73
C ILE A 64 15.54 0.60 -34.21
N SER A 65 14.63 1.31 -34.87
CA SER A 65 14.57 1.38 -36.32
C SER A 65 15.81 2.14 -36.77
N ASN A 66 16.73 1.40 -37.39
CA ASN A 66 17.95 1.93 -37.96
C ASN A 66 17.65 2.37 -39.40
N ASP A 67 17.22 3.63 -39.57
CA ASP A 67 17.21 4.32 -40.88
C ASP A 67 18.50 5.12 -41.07
#